data_AF-I1SQK9-F1
#
_entry.id   AF-I1SQK9-F1
#
_cell.length_a   1.000
_cell.length_b   1.000
_cell.length_c   1.000
_cell.angle_alpha   90.00
_cell.angle_beta   90.00
_cell.angle_gamma   90.00
#
_symmetry.space_group_name_H-M   'P 1'
#
loop_
_entity.id
_entity.type
_entity.pdbx_description
1 polymer ?
#
loop_
_entity_poly.entity_id
_entity_poly.type
_entity_poly.pdbx_seq_one_letter_code
_entity_poly.pdbx_strand_id
1 'polypeptide(L)'
;DNGVRGQPTRDGHNKVYKSFSDIIEGKEGRFRETLLGKRVDYSGRSVIVVGPSLSLHRCGLPREIAIELFQPFLIRGLIRKHLASNLAVAKTKIHEKEPILWQILQEVMQGHPVLLNRAPTLHRLGIQAFQPVLVEGRAICLHPLVCKGFNADFDGDQMAVHVPLSLEAQAEARFLMFSHINLLSPAIGNPISVPT
;
A
#
# COMPACT_ATOMS: atom_id res chain seq x y z
N ASP A 1 35.23 -16.95 3.07
CA ASP A 1 34.85 -15.58 2.68
C ASP A 1 35.79 -15.10 1.57
N ASN A 2 35.24 -14.62 0.45
CA ASN A 2 36.04 -14.31 -0.74
C ASN A 2 36.67 -12.91 -0.58
N GLY A 3 37.98 -12.79 -0.81
CA GLY A 3 38.70 -11.52 -0.64
C GLY A 3 39.12 -11.15 0.79
N VAL A 4 38.77 -11.96 1.80
CA VAL A 4 39.25 -11.75 3.18
C VAL A 4 40.74 -12.07 3.34
N ARG A 5 41.28 -13.00 2.54
CA ARG A 5 42.72 -13.24 2.43
C ARG A 5 43.13 -13.21 0.96
N GLY A 6 43.91 -12.20 0.58
CA GLY A 6 44.44 -12.04 -0.77
C GLY A 6 43.43 -11.44 -1.76
N GLN A 7 43.76 -11.50 -3.05
CA GLN A 7 42.89 -10.98 -4.10
C GLN A 7 41.63 -11.85 -4.24
N PRO A 8 40.44 -11.24 -4.36
CA PRO A 8 39.20 -11.99 -4.50
C PRO A 8 39.14 -12.74 -5.83
N THR A 9 38.59 -13.95 -5.81
CA THR A 9 38.37 -14.74 -7.02
C THR A 9 37.33 -14.06 -7.91
N ARG A 10 37.61 -13.96 -9.21
CA ARG A 10 36.78 -13.28 -10.20
C ARG A 10 36.36 -14.25 -11.32
N ASP A 11 35.24 -13.95 -11.96
CA ASP A 11 34.78 -14.64 -13.16
C ASP A 11 35.52 -14.17 -14.44
N GLY A 12 35.15 -14.74 -15.59
CA GLY A 12 35.71 -14.37 -16.90
C GLY A 12 35.41 -12.93 -17.35
N HIS A 13 34.49 -12.24 -16.67
CA HIS A 13 34.14 -10.83 -16.90
C HIS A 13 34.72 -9.90 -15.82
N ASN A 14 35.69 -10.38 -15.05
CA ASN A 14 36.37 -9.62 -13.99
C ASN A 14 35.42 -9.22 -12.83
N LYS A 15 34.26 -9.87 -12.69
CA LYS A 15 33.32 -9.68 -11.58
C LYS A 15 33.69 -10.60 -10.43
N VAL A 16 33.75 -10.05 -9.22
CA VAL A 16 34.06 -10.82 -8.01
C VAL A 16 32.94 -11.80 -7.70
N TYR A 17 33.27 -13.07 -7.44
CA TYR A 17 32.29 -14.05 -6.99
C TYR A 17 31.80 -13.71 -5.58
N LYS A 18 30.47 -13.76 -5.37
CA LYS A 18 29.87 -13.58 -4.05
C LYS A 18 30.17 -14.81 -3.18
N SER A 19 30.72 -14.57 -1.99
CA SER A 19 30.93 -15.58 -0.96
C SER A 19 29.62 -15.93 -0.24
N PHE A 20 29.62 -17.00 0.57
CA PHE A 20 28.49 -17.26 1.46
C PHE A 20 28.24 -16.14 2.46
N SER A 21 29.30 -15.47 2.94
CA SER A 21 29.17 -14.29 3.80
C SER A 21 28.50 -13.14 3.05
N ASP A 22 28.89 -12.88 1.80
CA ASP A 22 28.30 -11.81 0.96
C ASP A 22 26.82 -12.05 0.64
N ILE A 23 26.39 -13.31 0.59
CA ILE A 23 24.98 -13.66 0.41
C ILE A 23 24.17 -13.32 1.66
N ILE A 24 24.79 -13.33 2.84
CA ILE A 24 24.13 -13.13 4.13
C ILE A 24 24.18 -11.65 4.54
N GLU A 25 25.34 -11.02 4.41
CA GLU A 25 25.66 -9.68 4.89
C GLU A 25 25.38 -8.57 3.86
N GLY A 26 25.39 -7.32 4.33
CA GLY A 26 25.19 -6.16 3.47
C GLY A 26 23.73 -5.89 3.09
N LYS A 27 23.52 -4.83 2.30
CA LYS A 27 22.16 -4.35 1.92
C LYS A 27 21.45 -5.31 0.98
N GLU A 28 22.19 -5.96 0.08
CA GLU A 28 21.71 -7.03 -0.82
C GLU A 28 21.79 -8.43 -0.18
N GLY A 29 22.17 -8.50 1.10
CA GLY A 29 22.22 -9.75 1.84
C GLY A 29 20.82 -10.26 2.17
N ARG A 30 20.69 -11.58 2.31
CA ARG A 30 19.43 -12.27 2.59
C ARG A 30 18.68 -11.70 3.80
N PHE A 31 19.39 -11.31 4.86
CA PHE A 31 18.74 -10.74 6.04
C PHE A 31 18.01 -9.42 5.74
N ARG A 32 18.66 -8.50 5.03
CA ARG A 32 18.09 -7.17 4.79
C ARG A 32 17.11 -7.15 3.63
N GLU A 33 17.43 -7.83 2.53
CA GLU A 33 16.62 -7.78 1.32
C GLU A 33 15.48 -8.79 1.32
N THR A 34 15.63 -9.94 1.97
CA THR A 34 14.65 -11.04 1.90
C THR A 34 13.92 -11.29 3.21
N LEU A 35 14.53 -11.06 4.38
CA LEU A 35 13.87 -11.33 5.67
C LEU A 35 13.16 -10.09 6.22
N LEU A 36 13.85 -8.94 6.28
CA LEU A 36 13.29 -7.70 6.83
C LEU A 36 12.41 -6.93 5.84
N GLY A 37 12.79 -6.92 4.56
CA GLY A 37 11.99 -6.39 3.45
C GLY A 37 11.51 -7.54 2.57
N LYS A 38 10.27 -7.46 2.08
CA LYS A 38 9.73 -8.39 1.07
C LYS A 38 8.81 -7.65 0.11
N ARG A 39 8.71 -8.17 -1.11
CA ARG A 39 7.60 -7.82 -2.00
C ARG A 39 6.34 -8.48 -1.46
N VAL A 40 5.24 -7.73 -1.46
CA VAL A 40 3.97 -8.17 -0.88
C VAL A 40 2.87 -8.08 -1.91
N ASP A 41 2.00 -9.09 -1.94
CA ASP A 41 0.78 -9.08 -2.74
C ASP A 41 -0.25 -8.10 -2.16
N TYR A 42 -1.36 -7.88 -2.87
CA TYR A 42 -2.42 -6.95 -2.46
C TYR A 42 -1.90 -5.54 -2.16
N SER A 43 -0.93 -5.10 -2.98
CA SER A 43 -0.33 -3.79 -2.91
C SER A 43 -0.28 -3.11 -4.27
N GLY A 44 -0.30 -1.78 -4.26
CA GLY A 44 -0.25 -0.94 -5.45
C GLY A 44 0.52 0.34 -5.18
N ARG A 45 0.80 1.13 -6.22
CA ARG A 45 1.43 2.44 -6.09
C ARG A 45 0.87 3.40 -7.13
N SER A 46 0.64 4.64 -6.75
CA SER A 46 0.33 5.72 -7.69
C SER A 46 0.81 7.07 -7.17
N VAL A 47 0.80 8.06 -8.06
CA VAL A 47 1.02 9.47 -7.72
C VAL A 47 -0.12 9.95 -6.82
N ILE A 48 0.21 10.82 -5.87
CA ILE A 48 -0.78 11.44 -4.99
C ILE A 48 -1.21 12.81 -5.49
N VAL A 49 -2.48 13.15 -5.25
CA VAL A 49 -3.06 14.47 -5.49
C VAL A 49 -3.83 14.92 -4.25
N VAL A 50 -4.03 16.22 -4.10
CA VAL A 50 -4.74 16.77 -2.95
C VAL A 50 -6.23 16.44 -3.03
N GLY A 51 -6.80 15.93 -1.93
CA GLY A 51 -8.22 15.65 -1.76
C GLY A 51 -8.83 16.50 -0.65
N PRO A 52 -9.08 17.80 -0.88
CA PRO A 52 -9.51 18.73 0.19
C PRO A 52 -10.94 18.46 0.69
N SER A 53 -11.78 17.81 -0.12
CA SER A 53 -13.16 17.45 0.23
C SER A 53 -13.26 16.13 1.02
N LEU A 54 -12.13 15.41 1.19
CA LEU A 54 -12.12 14.17 1.94
C LEU A 54 -12.21 14.46 3.44
N SER A 55 -12.83 13.55 4.19
CA SER A 55 -12.67 13.54 5.64
C SER A 55 -11.27 13.03 6.00
N LEU A 56 -10.74 13.42 7.16
CA LEU A 56 -9.38 13.06 7.58
C LEU A 56 -9.08 11.55 7.52
N HIS A 57 -10.08 10.72 7.84
CA HIS A 57 -10.01 9.26 7.83
C HIS A 57 -10.22 8.61 6.45
N ARG A 58 -10.40 9.39 5.38
CA ARG A 58 -10.68 8.88 4.03
C ARG A 58 -9.54 9.17 3.08
N CYS A 59 -9.36 8.30 2.09
CA CYS A 59 -8.49 8.53 0.94
C CYS A 59 -9.24 8.22 -0.35
N GLY A 60 -8.89 8.90 -1.44
CA GLY A 60 -9.38 8.55 -2.77
C GLY A 60 -8.56 7.44 -3.37
N LEU A 61 -9.18 6.32 -3.75
CA LEU A 61 -8.54 5.20 -4.42
C LEU A 61 -9.03 5.13 -5.88
N PRO A 62 -8.12 5.18 -6.86
CA PRO A 62 -8.47 5.00 -8.27
C PRO A 62 -9.20 3.69 -8.53
N ARG A 63 -10.20 3.74 -9.42
CA ARG A 63 -10.99 2.57 -9.81
C ARG A 63 -10.14 1.40 -10.31
N GLU A 64 -9.14 1.67 -11.16
CA GLU A 64 -8.26 0.63 -11.72
C GLU A 64 -7.47 -0.09 -10.62
N ILE A 65 -6.90 0.68 -9.68
CA ILE A 65 -6.16 0.12 -8.54
C ILE A 65 -7.11 -0.63 -7.60
N ALA A 66 -8.29 -0.08 -7.32
CA ALA A 66 -9.27 -0.70 -6.44
C ALA A 66 -9.76 -2.06 -6.97
N ILE A 67 -10.02 -2.18 -8.28
CA ILE A 67 -10.43 -3.46 -8.88
C ILE A 67 -9.37 -4.53 -8.66
N GLU A 68 -8.11 -4.22 -8.94
CA GLU A 68 -7.02 -5.21 -8.81
C GLU A 68 -6.80 -5.61 -7.35
N LEU A 69 -6.73 -4.63 -6.45
CA LEU A 69 -6.48 -4.89 -5.03
C LEU A 69 -7.62 -5.66 -4.35
N PHE A 70 -8.87 -5.40 -4.74
CA PHE A 70 -10.05 -6.02 -4.14
C PHE A 70 -10.62 -7.17 -4.98
N GLN A 71 -9.92 -7.63 -6.02
CA GLN A 71 -10.43 -8.60 -6.99
C GLN A 71 -11.02 -9.86 -6.34
N PRO A 72 -10.38 -10.52 -5.34
CA PRO A 72 -10.97 -11.72 -4.73
C PRO A 72 -12.27 -11.44 -3.97
N PHE A 73 -12.36 -10.27 -3.32
CA PHE A 73 -13.55 -9.85 -2.60
C PHE A 73 -14.69 -9.50 -3.56
N LEU A 74 -14.36 -8.89 -4.69
CA LEU A 74 -15.29 -8.57 -5.76
C LEU A 74 -15.88 -9.83 -6.40
N ILE A 75 -15.03 -10.82 -6.71
CA ILE A 75 -15.44 -12.15 -7.19
C ILE A 75 -16.40 -12.80 -6.18
N ARG A 76 -16.04 -12.80 -4.89
CA ARG A 76 -16.89 -13.36 -3.83
C ARG A 76 -18.24 -12.63 -3.76
N GLY A 77 -18.24 -11.30 -3.88
CA GLY A 77 -19.45 -10.48 -3.90
C GLY A 77 -20.37 -10.81 -5.08
N LEU A 78 -19.82 -10.93 -6.29
CA LEU A 78 -20.57 -11.29 -7.50
C LEU A 78 -21.24 -12.67 -7.39
N ILE A 79 -20.53 -13.67 -6.88
CA ILE A 79 -21.07 -15.02 -6.71
C ILE A 79 -22.15 -15.04 -5.62
N ARG A 80 -21.92 -14.38 -4.48
CA ARG A 80 -22.89 -14.35 -3.36
C ARG A 80 -24.19 -13.64 -3.71
N LYS A 81 -24.14 -12.66 -4.62
CA LYS A 81 -25.33 -11.95 -5.13
C LYS A 81 -25.98 -12.64 -6.33
N HIS A 82 -25.52 -13.83 -6.71
CA HIS A 82 -25.98 -14.56 -7.89
C HIS A 82 -25.84 -13.79 -9.23
N LEU A 83 -24.92 -12.82 -9.28
CA LEU A 83 -24.59 -12.06 -10.49
C LEU A 83 -23.56 -12.80 -11.36
N ALA A 84 -22.83 -13.74 -10.78
CA ALA A 84 -21.97 -14.67 -11.50
C ALA A 84 -22.22 -16.10 -11.00
N SER A 85 -22.32 -17.05 -11.91
CA SER A 85 -22.54 -18.47 -11.59
C SER A 85 -21.29 -19.17 -11.06
N ASN A 86 -20.10 -18.73 -11.49
CA ASN A 86 -18.83 -19.32 -11.11
C ASN A 86 -17.69 -18.30 -11.19
N LEU A 87 -16.48 -18.72 -10.80
CA LEU A 87 -15.27 -17.91 -10.79
C LEU A 87 -14.91 -17.35 -12.19
N ALA A 88 -15.05 -18.16 -13.24
CA ALA A 88 -14.66 -17.76 -14.60
C ALA A 88 -15.58 -16.64 -15.13
N VAL A 89 -16.89 -16.78 -14.93
CA VAL A 89 -17.88 -15.76 -15.28
C VAL A 89 -17.64 -14.48 -14.48
N ALA A 90 -17.34 -14.59 -13.18
CA ALA A 90 -17.02 -13.43 -12.34
C ALA A 90 -15.78 -12.67 -12.85
N LYS A 91 -14.71 -13.39 -13.21
CA LYS A 91 -13.50 -12.78 -13.79
C LYS A 91 -13.79 -12.08 -15.13
N THR A 92 -14.63 -12.69 -15.97
CA THR A 92 -15.02 -12.12 -17.27
C THR A 92 -15.79 -10.80 -17.06
N LYS A 93 -16.77 -10.79 -16.15
CA LYS A 93 -17.52 -9.57 -15.79
C LYS A 93 -16.64 -8.45 -15.22
N ILE A 94 -15.62 -8.81 -14.43
CA ILE A 94 -14.63 -7.83 -13.92
C ILE A 94 -13.83 -7.23 -15.08
N HIS A 95 -13.41 -8.05 -16.04
CA HIS A 95 -12.65 -7.62 -17.21
C HIS A 95 -13.45 -6.69 -18.12
N GLU A 96 -14.74 -7.00 -18.33
CA GLU A 96 -15.67 -6.18 -19.13
C GLU A 96 -16.08 -4.87 -18.44
N LYS A 97 -15.77 -4.69 -17.14
CA LYS A 97 -16.06 -3.48 -16.35
C LYS A 97 -17.54 -3.08 -16.38
N GLU A 98 -18.44 -4.05 -16.23
CA GLU A 98 -19.88 -3.80 -16.20
C GLU A 98 -20.25 -2.72 -15.15
N PRO A 99 -21.22 -1.83 -15.40
CA PRO A 99 -21.56 -0.74 -14.47
C PRO A 99 -21.92 -1.21 -13.05
N ILE A 100 -22.54 -2.38 -12.92
CA ILE A 100 -22.90 -2.99 -11.63
C ILE A 100 -21.67 -3.30 -10.76
N LEU A 101 -20.51 -3.49 -11.38
CA LEU A 101 -19.25 -3.79 -10.69
C LEU A 101 -18.87 -2.66 -9.72
N TRP A 102 -19.10 -1.41 -10.10
CA TRP A 102 -18.76 -0.25 -9.29
C TRP A 102 -19.57 -0.21 -8.00
N GLN A 103 -20.85 -0.58 -8.06
CA GLN A 103 -21.69 -0.67 -6.87
C GLN A 103 -21.19 -1.75 -5.91
N ILE A 104 -20.87 -2.94 -6.42
CA ILE A 104 -20.37 -4.04 -5.59
C ILE A 104 -18.99 -3.69 -5.02
N LEU A 105 -18.13 -3.05 -5.81
CA LEU A 105 -16.82 -2.61 -5.35
C LEU A 105 -16.94 -1.59 -4.21
N GLN A 106 -17.86 -0.63 -4.30
CA GLN A 106 -18.15 0.30 -3.21
C GLN A 106 -18.61 -0.42 -1.94
N GLU A 107 -19.52 -1.39 -2.07
CA GLU A 107 -19.98 -2.19 -0.93
C GLU A 107 -18.86 -3.00 -0.28
N VAL A 108 -17.99 -3.63 -1.10
CA VAL A 108 -16.83 -4.41 -0.63
C VAL A 108 -15.81 -3.52 0.10
N MET A 109 -15.57 -2.32 -0.43
CA MET A 109 -14.63 -1.36 0.16
C MET A 109 -15.19 -0.69 1.42
N GLN A 110 -16.51 -0.66 1.58
CA GLN A 110 -17.14 -0.04 2.74
C GLN A 110 -16.75 -0.79 4.02
N GLY A 111 -16.03 -0.11 4.90
CA GLY A 111 -15.50 -0.75 6.10
C GLY A 111 -14.29 -1.66 5.86
N HIS A 112 -13.64 -1.58 4.71
CA HIS A 112 -12.36 -2.26 4.50
C HIS A 112 -11.25 -1.21 4.45
N PRO A 113 -10.49 -1.00 5.54
CA PRO A 113 -9.44 0.01 5.56
C PRO A 113 -8.30 -0.36 4.60
N VAL A 114 -7.59 0.65 4.08
CA VAL A 114 -6.35 0.49 3.33
C VAL A 114 -5.23 1.24 4.03
N LEU A 115 -4.00 0.74 3.92
CA LEU A 115 -2.81 1.42 4.45
C LEU A 115 -2.14 2.20 3.33
N LEU A 116 -1.91 3.49 3.55
CA LEU A 116 -1.07 4.30 2.67
C LEU A 116 0.30 4.47 3.29
N ASN A 117 1.35 4.35 2.47
CA ASN A 117 2.74 4.48 2.88
C ASN A 117 3.51 5.35 1.87
N ARG A 118 4.31 6.29 2.38
CA ARG A 118 5.28 7.04 1.59
C ARG A 118 6.70 6.70 2.04
N ALA A 119 7.57 6.37 1.08
CA ALA A 119 8.99 6.18 1.33
C ALA A 119 9.75 7.52 1.22
N PRO A 120 10.78 7.77 2.05
CA PRO A 120 11.23 6.95 3.18
C PRO A 120 10.31 7.06 4.41
N THR A 121 10.06 5.93 5.07
CA THR A 121 9.26 5.89 6.31
C THR A 121 10.16 6.23 7.51
N LEU A 122 10.15 7.48 7.96
CA LEU A 122 11.00 7.96 9.06
C LEU A 122 10.43 7.69 10.45
N HIS A 123 9.11 7.58 10.55
CA HIS A 123 8.39 7.31 11.79
C HIS A 123 7.06 6.64 11.48
N ARG A 124 6.37 6.12 12.51
CA ARG A 124 5.12 5.35 12.35
C ARG A 124 4.04 6.07 11.53
N LEU A 125 3.95 7.39 11.60
CA LEU A 125 2.95 8.17 10.83
C LEU A 125 3.22 8.20 9.32
N GLY A 126 4.37 7.70 8.86
CA GLY A 126 4.63 7.46 7.44
C GLY A 126 3.85 6.27 6.88
N ILE A 127 3.11 5.54 7.72
CA ILE A 127 2.10 4.56 7.34
C ILE A 127 0.83 4.85 8.15
N GLN A 128 -0.29 5.11 7.48
CA GLN A 128 -1.59 5.30 8.15
C GLN A 128 -2.70 4.56 7.41
N ALA A 129 -3.76 4.23 8.16
CA ALA A 129 -4.96 3.61 7.62
C ALA A 129 -6.02 4.65 7.24
N PHE A 130 -6.73 4.35 6.16
CA PHE A 130 -7.81 5.18 5.62
C PHE A 130 -8.97 4.30 5.16
N GLN A 131 -10.18 4.85 5.19
CA GLN A 131 -11.35 4.30 4.54
C GLN A 131 -11.26 4.72 3.06
N PRO A 132 -11.07 3.79 2.12
CA PRO A 132 -10.96 4.16 0.73
C PRO A 132 -12.34 4.59 0.19
N VAL A 133 -12.31 5.60 -0.68
CA VAL A 133 -13.45 6.08 -1.47
C VAL A 133 -13.05 6.00 -2.94
N LEU A 134 -13.90 5.45 -3.79
CA LEU A 134 -13.61 5.39 -5.22
C LEU A 134 -13.56 6.80 -5.81
N VAL A 135 -12.50 7.09 -6.56
CA VAL A 135 -12.34 8.34 -7.30
C VAL A 135 -12.13 8.07 -8.78
N GLU A 136 -12.49 9.06 -9.59
CA GLU A 136 -12.16 9.10 -11.01
C GLU A 136 -10.66 9.41 -11.20
N GLY A 137 -10.10 8.96 -12.32
CA GLY A 137 -8.68 9.13 -12.65
C GLY A 137 -7.78 8.03 -12.12
N ARG A 138 -6.47 8.32 -12.09
CA ARG A 138 -5.41 7.33 -11.77
C ARG A 138 -4.58 7.68 -10.53
N ALA A 139 -4.81 8.85 -9.92
CA ALA A 139 -4.05 9.32 -8.77
C ALA A 139 -4.77 9.05 -7.44
N ILE A 140 -4.00 8.76 -6.39
CA ILE A 140 -4.53 8.59 -5.03
C ILE A 140 -4.82 9.98 -4.46
N CYS A 141 -6.04 10.23 -3.99
CA CYS A 141 -6.37 11.49 -3.33
C CYS A 141 -6.03 11.41 -1.85
N LEU A 142 -5.13 12.28 -1.37
CA LEU A 142 -4.68 12.34 0.01
C LEU A 142 -5.24 13.59 0.70
N HIS A 143 -5.64 13.44 1.97
CA HIS A 143 -6.10 14.57 2.77
C HIS A 143 -4.93 15.52 3.08
N PRO A 144 -5.06 16.86 2.91
CA PRO A 144 -3.95 17.79 3.08
C PRO A 144 -3.33 17.77 4.50
N LEU A 145 -4.16 17.60 5.55
CA LEU A 145 -3.67 17.57 6.94
C LEU A 145 -2.82 16.33 7.31
N VAL A 146 -2.77 15.29 6.49
CA VAL A 146 -1.86 14.14 6.76
C VAL A 146 -0.51 14.27 6.06
N CYS A 147 -0.37 15.22 5.12
CA CYS A 147 0.86 15.41 4.33
C CYS A 147 2.10 15.57 5.22
N LYS A 148 2.00 16.35 6.30
CA LYS A 148 3.12 16.53 7.24
C LYS A 148 3.57 15.22 7.91
N GLY A 149 2.62 14.32 8.21
CA GLY A 149 2.92 12.98 8.75
C GLY A 149 3.60 12.06 7.74
N PHE A 150 3.34 12.24 6.45
CA PHE A 150 4.03 11.52 5.38
C PHE A 150 5.28 12.22 4.86
N ASN A 151 5.54 13.45 5.31
CA ASN A 151 6.48 14.39 4.68
C ASN A 151 6.22 14.54 3.17
N ALA A 152 4.95 14.51 2.77
CA ALA A 152 4.52 14.44 1.37
C ALA A 152 4.19 15.82 0.81
N ASP A 153 4.52 16.03 -0.46
CA ASP A 153 4.06 17.14 -1.27
C ASP A 153 3.29 16.62 -2.51
N PHE A 154 2.97 17.49 -3.46
CA PHE A 154 2.16 17.15 -4.63
C PHE A 154 2.86 17.50 -5.94
N ASP A 155 4.19 17.39 -5.99
CA ASP A 155 5.02 17.71 -7.17
C ASP A 155 5.34 16.48 -8.06
N GLY A 156 4.81 15.31 -7.72
CA GLY A 156 5.12 14.04 -8.36
C GLY A 156 5.29 12.87 -7.38
N ASP A 157 5.24 13.16 -6.08
CA ASP A 157 5.25 12.19 -5.00
C ASP A 157 4.31 10.99 -5.24
N GLN A 158 4.78 9.79 -4.86
CA GLN A 158 4.05 8.54 -4.99
C GLN A 158 3.85 7.87 -3.64
N MET A 159 2.69 7.23 -3.47
CA MET A 159 2.39 6.43 -2.28
C MET A 159 2.05 5.00 -2.65
N ALA A 160 2.54 4.07 -1.83
CA ALA A 160 2.11 2.69 -1.86
C ALA A 160 0.80 2.52 -1.09
N VAL A 161 -0.05 1.62 -1.56
CA VAL A 161 -1.27 1.19 -0.88
C VAL A 161 -1.18 -0.29 -0.58
N HIS A 162 -1.64 -0.71 0.59
CA HIS A 162 -1.71 -2.11 1.02
C HIS A 162 -3.09 -2.42 1.57
N VAL A 163 -3.63 -3.61 1.27
CA VAL A 163 -4.94 -4.07 1.77
C VAL A 163 -4.75 -5.09 2.91
N PRO A 164 -5.10 -4.76 4.16
CA PRO A 164 -5.16 -5.73 5.26
C PRO A 164 -6.20 -6.82 4.97
N LEU A 165 -5.80 -8.10 5.00
CA LEU A 165 -6.69 -9.20 4.61
C LEU A 165 -7.41 -9.82 5.81
N SER A 166 -6.68 -10.17 6.87
CA SER A 166 -7.26 -10.81 8.05
C SER A 166 -8.10 -9.83 8.88
N LEU A 167 -9.02 -10.36 9.68
CA LEU A 167 -9.87 -9.53 10.54
C LEU A 167 -9.05 -8.79 11.59
N GLU A 168 -8.00 -9.42 12.11
CA GLU A 168 -7.06 -8.86 13.07
C GLU A 168 -6.31 -7.68 12.44
N ALA A 169 -5.79 -7.85 11.22
CA ALA A 169 -5.08 -6.78 10.51
C ALA A 169 -6.01 -5.60 10.16
N GLN A 170 -7.27 -5.89 9.81
CA GLN A 170 -8.27 -4.85 9.63
C GLN A 170 -8.61 -4.14 10.95
N ALA A 171 -8.69 -4.86 12.06
CA ALA A 171 -8.90 -4.29 13.39
C ALA A 171 -7.72 -3.39 13.82
N GLU A 172 -6.48 -3.85 13.66
CA GLU A 172 -5.28 -3.04 13.91
C GLU A 172 -5.27 -1.77 13.08
N ALA A 173 -5.57 -1.88 11.78
CA ALA A 173 -5.68 -0.72 10.90
C ALA A 173 -6.72 0.29 11.44
N ARG A 174 -7.87 -0.20 11.91
CA ARG A 174 -8.97 0.63 12.41
C ARG A 174 -8.66 1.28 13.77
N PHE A 175 -8.15 0.52 14.72
CA PHE A 175 -8.01 1.00 16.09
C PHE A 175 -6.68 1.70 16.34
N LEU A 176 -5.61 1.31 15.62
CA LEU A 176 -4.26 1.79 15.90
C LEU A 176 -3.75 2.74 14.81
N MET A 177 -4.10 2.51 13.54
CA MET A 177 -3.44 3.19 12.42
C MET A 177 -4.30 4.23 11.72
N PHE A 178 -5.60 4.33 12.01
CA PHE A 178 -6.47 5.30 11.35
C PHE A 178 -5.93 6.73 11.53
N SER A 179 -5.89 7.49 10.44
CA SER A 179 -5.31 8.84 10.43
C SER A 179 -5.95 9.79 11.46
N HIS A 180 -7.26 9.68 11.69
CA HIS A 180 -7.98 10.53 12.65
C HIS A 180 -7.66 10.23 14.12
N ILE A 181 -7.03 9.08 14.41
CA ILE A 181 -6.57 8.69 15.76
C ILE A 181 -5.14 9.20 15.99
N ASN A 182 -4.37 9.36 14.91
CA ASN A 182 -2.94 9.64 14.93
C ASN A 182 -2.63 11.12 14.62
N LEU A 183 -3.19 12.02 15.43
CA LEU A 183 -3.10 13.48 15.24
C LEU A 183 -1.88 14.14 15.87
N LEU A 184 -1.19 13.44 16.77
CA LEU A 184 -0.07 13.95 17.54
C LEU A 184 1.24 13.30 17.10
N SER A 185 2.32 14.08 17.13
CA SER A 185 3.67 13.56 16.95
C SER A 185 4.03 12.60 18.08
N PRO A 186 4.49 11.37 17.78
CA PRO A 186 4.89 10.41 18.82
C PRO A 186 6.14 10.85 19.59
N ALA A 187 6.94 11.77 19.05
CA ALA A 187 8.20 12.20 19.66
C ALA A 187 8.00 13.31 20.71
N ILE A 188 7.12 14.28 20.41
CA ILE A 188 6.98 15.52 21.20
C ILE A 188 5.55 15.81 21.66
N GLY A 189 4.56 15.02 21.25
CA GLY A 189 3.16 15.21 21.64
C GLY A 189 2.44 16.38 20.95
N ASN A 190 3.14 17.21 20.17
CA ASN A 190 2.52 18.33 19.46
C ASN A 190 1.62 17.84 18.30
N PRO A 191 0.56 18.60 17.95
CA PRO A 191 -0.26 18.31 16.78
C PRO A 191 0.57 18.27 15.49
N ILE A 192 0.40 17.21 14.69
CA ILE A 192 1.04 17.06 13.37
C ILE A 192 0.09 17.43 12.23
N SER A 193 -1.21 17.19 12.41
CA SER A 193 -2.25 17.52 11.44
C SER A 193 -2.74 18.95 11.61
N VAL A 194 -1.83 19.90 11.43
CA VAL A 194 -2.09 21.35 11.52
C VAL A 194 -2.32 21.90 10.11
N PRO A 195 -3.28 22.82 9.90
CA PRO A 195 -3.45 23.51 8.63
C PRO A 195 -2.14 24.21 8.20
N THR A 196 -1.77 24.03 6.93
CA THR A 196 -0.58 24.60 6.26
C THR A 196 -0.99 25.33 5.01
#